data_AF-A0AAQ3AHI1-F1
#
_entry.id   AF-A0AAQ3AHI1-F1
#
_cell.length_a   1.000
_cell.length_b   1.000
_cell.length_c   1.000
_cell.angle_alpha   90.00
_cell.angle_beta   90.00
_cell.angle_gamma   90.00
#
_symmetry.space_group_name_H-M   'P 1'
#
loop_
_entity.id
_entity.type
_entity.pdbx_description
1 polymer ?
#
loop_
_entity_poly.entity_id
_entity_poly.type
_entity_poly.pdbx_seq_one_letter_code
_entity_poly.pdbx_strand_id
1 'polypeptide(L)'
;MKNLLLILIVILCIQCNTSGNMDSKNDEKKKRIDAKRNIYLNKIIKKPNEQVSSPIDPSIQNEKEKYETLTGIKSINAFFEIRKLKWIKNKGLNIKGLDNKPIKKLEGKLKYSYSISPIKENSQFTEKIMPVVIFQTTKNEGQDLEVTNFSLTNNPELDFNYRRYPVYKWWSAFAAPRTEASQEPGFVNTNAFWIAGQNAKTIPALTQDEYIQAKIQVKNNKDKTTNEYEILLDTTYLVRLIQDTINQYPEISKIAPDFKL
;
A
#
# COMPACT_ATOMS: atom_id res chain seq x y z
N MET A 1 -68.57 6.49 -33.92
CA MET A 1 -67.73 7.70 -34.00
C MET A 1 -67.28 8.06 -32.58
N LYS A 2 -65.96 8.02 -32.37
CA LYS A 2 -65.10 8.82 -31.46
C LYS A 2 -65.43 8.97 -29.95
N ASN A 3 -64.33 8.79 -29.19
CA ASN A 3 -63.98 9.23 -27.84
C ASN A 3 -64.44 8.29 -26.71
N LEU A 4 -63.60 7.39 -26.17
CA LEU A 4 -62.35 7.61 -25.43
C LEU A 4 -62.58 8.49 -24.18
N LEU A 5 -63.08 7.90 -23.10
CA LEU A 5 -63.02 8.50 -21.77
C LEU A 5 -61.86 7.85 -21.02
N LEU A 6 -60.79 8.63 -20.89
CA LEU A 6 -59.60 8.39 -20.09
C LEU A 6 -60.00 8.15 -18.62
N ILE A 7 -59.84 6.93 -18.11
CA ILE A 7 -59.79 6.70 -16.66
C ILE A 7 -58.34 6.93 -16.27
N LEU A 8 -58.04 8.15 -15.82
CA LEU A 8 -56.84 8.50 -15.08
C LEU A 8 -56.88 7.74 -13.75
N ILE A 9 -56.32 6.53 -13.74
CA ILE A 9 -55.91 5.87 -12.50
C ILE A 9 -54.68 6.65 -12.01
N VAL A 10 -54.93 7.59 -11.11
CA VAL A 10 -53.91 8.19 -10.27
C VAL A 10 -53.39 7.09 -9.35
N ILE A 11 -52.38 6.36 -9.82
CA ILE A 11 -51.50 5.58 -8.95
C ILE A 11 -50.64 6.61 -8.23
N LEU A 12 -51.10 7.04 -7.05
CA LEU A 12 -50.32 7.78 -6.09
C LEU A 12 -49.05 6.97 -5.79
N CYS A 13 -47.92 7.49 -6.25
CA CYS A 13 -46.57 7.03 -5.93
C CYS A 13 -46.36 7.03 -4.41
N ILE A 14 -46.68 5.92 -3.74
CA ILE A 14 -46.06 5.60 -2.46
C ILE A 14 -44.73 4.90 -2.77
N GLN A 15 -43.77 5.68 -3.26
CA GLN A 15 -42.35 5.38 -3.09
C GLN A 15 -41.78 6.46 -2.17
N CYS A 16 -42.12 6.35 -0.88
CA CYS A 16 -41.39 7.03 0.16
C CYS A 16 -39.98 6.44 0.23
N ASN A 17 -39.01 7.20 -0.30
CA ASN A 17 -37.65 7.37 0.20
C ASN A 17 -37.05 6.22 1.04
N THR A 18 -36.52 5.19 0.37
CA THR A 18 -35.53 4.26 0.95
C THR A 18 -34.10 4.52 0.47
N SER A 19 -33.83 5.69 -0.12
CA SER A 19 -32.46 6.10 -0.48
C SER A 19 -31.68 6.72 0.68
N GLY A 20 -32.34 7.38 1.64
CA GLY A 20 -31.65 8.13 2.72
C GLY A 20 -30.96 7.28 3.80
N ASN A 21 -31.31 5.99 3.93
CA ASN A 21 -30.80 5.16 5.04
C ASN A 21 -29.50 4.42 4.69
N MET A 22 -29.21 4.20 3.41
CA MET A 22 -27.96 3.56 2.95
C MET A 22 -26.79 4.54 2.96
N ASP A 23 -27.03 5.78 2.53
CA ASP A 23 -26.02 6.84 2.50
C ASP A 23 -25.56 7.23 3.91
N SER A 24 -26.49 7.34 4.87
CA SER A 24 -26.14 7.69 6.26
C SER A 24 -25.24 6.67 6.96
N LYS A 25 -25.44 5.36 6.71
CA LYS A 25 -24.63 4.29 7.31
C LYS A 25 -23.23 4.24 6.73
N ASN A 26 -23.09 4.49 5.43
CA ASN A 26 -21.78 4.57 4.77
C ASN A 26 -20.99 5.78 5.25
N ASP A 27 -21.65 6.92 5.42
CA ASP A 27 -21.03 8.14 5.95
C ASP A 27 -20.58 7.96 7.41
N GLU A 28 -21.39 7.31 8.25
CA GLU A 28 -21.03 7.04 9.64
C GLU A 28 -19.85 6.06 9.74
N LYS A 29 -19.85 5.00 8.91
CA LYS A 29 -18.74 4.05 8.84
C LYS A 29 -17.44 4.75 8.43
N LYS A 30 -17.50 5.62 7.41
CA LYS A 30 -16.34 6.40 6.95
C LYS A 30 -15.81 7.32 8.04
N LYS A 31 -16.69 8.08 8.72
CA LYS A 31 -16.32 8.94 9.85
C LYS A 31 -15.62 8.17 10.98
N ARG A 32 -16.11 6.97 11.31
CA ARG A 32 -15.48 6.12 12.33
C ARG A 32 -14.09 5.64 11.91
N ILE A 33 -13.92 5.25 10.64
CA ILE A 33 -12.63 4.87 10.08
C ILE A 33 -11.65 6.05 10.13
N ASP A 34 -12.08 7.23 9.70
CA ASP A 34 -11.26 8.44 9.68
C ASP A 34 -10.85 8.87 11.10
N ALA A 35 -11.78 8.80 12.06
CA ALA A 35 -11.49 9.10 13.47
C ALA A 35 -10.46 8.13 14.06
N LYS A 36 -10.61 6.81 13.80
CA LYS A 36 -9.65 5.79 14.24
C LYS A 36 -8.26 6.05 13.67
N ARG A 37 -8.20 6.31 12.36
CA ARG A 37 -6.95 6.65 11.67
C ARG A 37 -6.30 7.89 12.26
N ASN A 38 -7.06 8.95 12.53
CA ASN A 38 -6.53 10.18 13.11
C ASN A 38 -5.98 9.98 14.52
N ILE A 39 -6.62 9.15 15.35
CA ILE A 39 -6.10 8.78 16.68
C ILE A 39 -4.76 8.06 16.53
N TYR A 40 -4.71 7.08 15.62
CA TYR A 40 -3.51 6.30 15.32
C TYR A 40 -2.35 7.20 14.84
N LEU A 41 -2.59 8.05 13.84
CA LEU A 41 -1.59 8.96 13.30
C LEU A 41 -1.10 9.96 14.35
N ASN A 42 -2.00 10.53 15.16
CA ASN A 42 -1.61 11.44 16.24
C ASN A 42 -0.69 10.76 17.27
N LYS A 43 -0.93 9.49 17.60
CA LYS A 43 -0.08 8.71 18.52
C LYS A 43 1.35 8.54 17.97
N ILE A 44 1.50 8.32 16.67
CA ILE A 44 2.81 8.14 16.04
C ILE A 44 3.52 9.46 15.79
N ILE A 45 2.82 10.43 15.21
CA ILE A 45 3.40 11.72 14.79
C ILE A 45 3.87 12.53 16.02
N LYS A 46 3.12 12.48 17.14
CA LYS A 46 3.48 13.22 18.36
C LYS A 46 4.57 12.56 19.21
N LYS A 47 5.07 11.37 18.85
CA LYS A 47 6.22 10.73 19.53
C LYS A 47 7.49 10.66 18.66
N PRO A 48 8.16 11.79 18.34
CA PRO A 48 9.43 11.72 17.61
C PRO A 48 10.64 11.31 18.48
N ASN A 49 10.59 11.50 19.81
CA ASN A 49 11.79 11.53 20.67
C ASN A 49 11.81 10.62 21.93
N GLU A 50 10.86 9.71 22.13
CA GLU A 50 10.99 8.74 23.23
C GLU A 50 11.67 7.46 22.74
N GLN A 51 12.96 7.32 23.05
CA GLN A 51 13.51 5.99 23.35
C GLN A 51 12.64 5.42 24.48
N VAL A 52 11.76 4.49 24.14
CA VAL A 52 10.87 3.84 25.11
C VAL A 52 11.72 2.98 26.04
N SER A 53 12.18 3.58 27.13
CA SER A 53 12.43 2.88 28.38
C SER A 53 11.31 3.28 29.34
N SER A 54 10.30 2.43 29.41
CA SER A 54 9.40 2.34 30.54
C SER A 54 9.14 0.84 30.75
N PRO A 55 8.97 0.40 32.01
CA PRO A 55 9.11 -1.00 32.37
C PRO A 55 7.93 -1.78 31.78
N ILE A 56 8.20 -2.53 30.72
CA ILE A 56 7.24 -3.38 30.04
C ILE A 56 7.31 -4.76 30.71
N ASP A 57 6.13 -5.26 31.08
CA ASP A 57 5.86 -6.65 31.43
C ASP A 57 6.64 -7.62 30.51
N PRO A 58 7.55 -8.46 31.05
CA PRO A 58 8.44 -9.29 30.25
C PRO A 58 7.75 -10.37 29.41
N SER A 59 6.42 -10.52 29.48
CA SER A 59 5.69 -11.57 28.75
C SER A 59 5.26 -11.21 27.32
N ILE A 60 5.47 -9.98 26.83
CA ILE A 60 5.06 -9.55 25.47
C ILE A 60 6.17 -8.73 24.79
N GLN A 61 7.38 -9.28 24.69
CA GLN A 61 8.40 -8.75 23.78
C GLN A 61 8.41 -9.55 22.48
N ASN A 62 7.50 -9.23 21.57
CA ASN A 62 7.84 -9.37 20.15
C ASN A 62 8.78 -8.20 19.83
N GLU A 63 10.10 -8.43 19.82
CA GLU A 63 11.06 -7.39 19.44
C GLU A 63 10.66 -6.77 18.10
N LYS A 64 10.29 -5.48 18.13
CA LYS A 64 9.92 -4.75 16.92
C LYS A 64 11.19 -4.56 16.08
N GLU A 65 11.16 -4.99 14.82
CA GLU A 65 12.31 -4.88 13.92
C GLU A 65 12.78 -3.41 13.83
N LYS A 66 14.08 -3.17 13.89
CA LYS A 66 14.60 -1.79 13.92
C LYS A 66 14.21 -1.02 12.65
N TYR A 67 13.71 0.20 12.82
CA TYR A 67 13.43 1.09 11.69
C TYR A 67 14.73 1.66 11.14
N GLU A 68 15.07 1.26 9.91
CA GLU A 68 16.21 1.77 9.16
C GLU A 68 15.82 1.93 7.70
N THR A 69 16.34 2.98 7.06
CA THR A 69 16.03 3.32 5.67
C THR A 69 17.21 3.13 4.74
N LEU A 70 16.91 2.80 3.49
CA LEU A 70 17.82 2.76 2.38
C LEU A 70 17.34 3.76 1.31
N THR A 71 18.26 4.42 0.64
CA THR A 71 17.97 5.30 -0.49
C THR A 71 18.72 4.83 -1.71
N GLY A 72 18.16 5.05 -2.90
CA GLY A 72 18.86 4.74 -4.13
C GLY A 72 18.30 5.46 -5.34
N ILE A 73 18.94 5.19 -6.47
CA ILE A 73 18.53 5.65 -7.79
C ILE A 73 18.38 4.42 -8.67
N LYS A 74 17.22 4.28 -9.31
CA LYS A 74 16.95 3.24 -10.29
C LYS A 74 16.87 3.85 -11.68
N SER A 75 17.64 3.31 -12.61
CA SER A 75 17.53 3.65 -14.03
C SER A 75 16.47 2.76 -14.67
N ILE A 76 15.48 3.37 -15.34
CA ILE A 76 14.51 2.65 -16.17
C ILE A 76 14.65 3.13 -17.61
N ASN A 77 14.54 2.20 -18.55
CA ASN A 77 14.45 2.53 -19.97
C ASN A 77 12.99 2.84 -20.28
N ALA A 78 12.70 4.11 -20.59
CA ALA A 78 11.39 4.54 -21.05
C ALA A 78 11.57 5.08 -22.48
N PHE A 79 11.12 4.31 -23.47
CA PHE A 79 11.37 4.60 -24.89
C PHE A 79 12.86 4.60 -25.22
N PHE A 80 13.34 5.76 -25.69
CA PHE A 80 14.70 6.05 -26.09
C PHE A 80 15.48 6.79 -24.99
N GLU A 81 14.87 7.02 -23.82
CA GLU A 81 15.49 7.75 -22.73
C GLU A 81 15.65 6.90 -21.48
N ILE A 82 16.82 7.02 -20.85
CA ILE A 82 17.06 6.46 -19.53
C ILE A 82 16.54 7.45 -18.50
N ARG A 83 15.50 7.06 -17.75
CA ARG A 83 14.97 7.85 -16.64
C ARG A 83 15.59 7.38 -15.32
N LYS A 84 16.09 8.33 -14.52
CA LYS A 84 16.65 8.09 -13.19
C LYS A 84 15.60 8.39 -12.12
N LEU A 85 15.17 7.35 -11.41
CA LEU A 85 14.15 7.43 -10.37
C LEU A 85 14.82 7.37 -9.00
N LYS A 86 14.73 8.45 -8.21
CA LYS A 86 15.16 8.46 -6.81
C LYS A 86 14.09 7.81 -5.94
N TRP A 87 14.48 6.93 -5.03
CA TRP A 87 13.58 6.26 -4.10
C TRP A 87 14.18 6.19 -2.68
N ILE A 88 13.30 6.00 -1.70
CA ILE A 88 13.65 5.64 -0.31
C ILE A 88 12.77 4.48 0.13
N LYS A 89 13.31 3.55 0.92
CA LYS A 89 12.56 2.42 1.48
C LYS A 89 13.01 2.11 2.90
N ASN A 90 12.18 1.43 3.69
CA ASN A 90 12.67 0.79 4.92
C ASN A 90 13.28 -0.59 4.62
N LYS A 91 14.15 -1.09 5.51
CA LYS A 91 14.68 -2.47 5.43
C LYS A 91 13.57 -3.53 5.51
N GLY A 92 13.86 -4.70 4.96
CA GLY A 92 12.93 -5.83 4.93
C GLY A 92 12.48 -6.30 6.32
N LEU A 93 11.17 -6.43 6.48
CA LEU A 93 10.43 -6.87 7.66
C LEU A 93 9.91 -8.30 7.50
N ASN A 94 9.79 -9.01 8.60
CA ASN A 94 9.22 -10.35 8.65
C ASN A 94 7.71 -10.31 8.32
N ILE A 95 7.25 -11.24 7.48
CA ILE A 95 5.84 -11.39 7.17
C ILE A 95 5.14 -12.12 8.31
N LYS A 96 4.18 -11.46 8.94
CA LYS A 96 3.41 -11.98 10.07
C LYS A 96 2.02 -12.42 9.65
N GLY A 97 1.49 -13.46 10.29
CA GLY A 97 0.10 -13.87 10.17
C GLY A 97 -0.85 -12.99 11.00
N LEU A 98 -2.14 -13.29 10.95
CA LEU A 98 -3.17 -12.58 11.73
C LEU A 98 -3.01 -12.71 13.25
N ASP A 99 -2.24 -13.70 13.71
CA ASP A 99 -1.84 -13.89 15.11
C ASP A 99 -0.64 -13.03 15.53
N ASN A 100 -0.18 -12.13 14.64
CA ASN A 100 0.98 -11.26 14.81
C ASN A 100 2.31 -12.04 15.05
N LYS A 101 2.37 -13.31 14.63
CA LYS A 101 3.59 -14.12 14.64
C LYS A 101 4.13 -14.31 13.23
N PRO A 102 5.46 -14.46 13.04
CA PRO A 102 6.02 -14.79 11.74
C PRO A 102 5.38 -16.04 11.14
N ILE A 103 5.05 -15.99 9.84
CA ILE A 103 4.56 -17.16 9.12
C ILE A 103 5.73 -18.10 8.86
N LYS A 104 5.80 -19.21 9.60
CA LYS A 104 6.91 -20.19 9.53
C LYS A 104 7.30 -20.63 8.11
N LYS A 105 6.32 -20.74 7.19
CA LYS A 105 6.59 -21.12 5.79
C LYS A 105 7.33 -20.06 4.99
N LEU A 106 7.23 -18.78 5.38
CA LEU A 106 7.81 -17.62 4.71
C LEU A 106 9.03 -17.04 5.45
N GLU A 107 9.16 -17.35 6.74
CA GLU A 107 10.27 -16.94 7.59
C GLU A 107 11.63 -17.32 6.98
N GLY A 108 12.57 -16.38 7.00
CA GLY A 108 13.90 -16.55 6.38
C GLY A 108 13.91 -16.57 4.85
N LYS A 109 12.74 -16.63 4.17
CA LYS A 109 12.60 -16.79 2.72
C LYS A 109 12.08 -15.54 2.03
N LEU A 110 11.10 -14.89 2.66
CA LEU A 110 10.40 -13.75 2.10
C LEU A 110 10.24 -12.67 3.17
N LYS A 111 10.56 -11.43 2.82
CA LYS A 111 10.33 -10.25 3.65
C LYS A 111 9.51 -9.24 2.88
N TYR A 112 8.88 -8.31 3.59
CA TYR A 112 8.19 -7.18 2.98
C TYR A 112 8.81 -5.85 3.42
N SER A 113 8.65 -4.80 2.63
CA SER A 113 9.04 -3.44 2.98
C SER A 113 8.13 -2.44 2.29
N TYR A 114 8.18 -1.20 2.74
CA TYR A 114 7.60 -0.07 2.05
C TYR A 114 8.68 0.73 1.35
N SER A 115 8.33 1.30 0.21
CA SER A 115 9.14 2.27 -0.52
C SER A 115 8.29 3.46 -0.91
N ILE A 116 8.93 4.62 -1.05
CA ILE A 116 8.34 5.80 -1.67
C ILE A 116 9.14 6.07 -2.95
N SER A 117 8.44 5.98 -4.07
CA SER A 117 9.07 6.03 -5.39
C SER A 117 8.07 6.45 -6.48
N PRO A 118 8.49 7.26 -7.47
CA PRO A 118 9.71 8.06 -7.48
C PRO A 118 9.56 9.31 -6.61
N ILE A 119 10.57 9.64 -5.79
CA ILE A 119 10.67 10.97 -5.15
C ILE A 119 11.11 12.02 -6.18
N LYS A 120 12.10 11.67 -6.99
CA LYS A 120 12.59 12.48 -8.11
C LYS A 120 12.67 11.63 -9.38
N GLU A 121 12.39 12.25 -10.51
CA GLU A 121 12.56 11.72 -11.86
C GLU A 121 13.54 12.66 -12.59
N ASN A 122 14.69 12.13 -13.04
CA ASN A 122 15.76 12.93 -13.65
C ASN A 122 16.18 14.15 -12.81
N SER A 123 16.33 13.94 -11.50
CA SER A 123 16.68 14.96 -10.48
C SER A 123 15.61 16.02 -10.21
N GLN A 124 14.47 15.99 -10.89
CA GLN A 124 13.32 16.85 -10.63
C GLN A 124 12.30 16.13 -9.75
N PHE A 125 11.68 16.86 -8.82
CA PHE A 125 10.55 16.32 -8.07
C PHE A 125 9.36 16.03 -8.99
N THR A 126 8.52 15.06 -8.61
CA THR A 126 7.47 14.56 -9.48
C THR A 126 6.17 14.34 -8.71
N GLU A 127 5.04 14.64 -9.37
CA GLU A 127 3.69 14.36 -8.87
C GLU A 127 3.38 12.86 -8.81
N LYS A 128 4.20 12.03 -9.47
CA LYS A 128 4.03 10.57 -9.54
C LYS A 128 4.53 9.83 -8.30
N ILE A 129 5.07 10.55 -7.31
CA ILE A 129 5.48 9.96 -6.03
C ILE A 129 4.33 9.15 -5.42
N MET A 130 4.61 7.96 -4.92
CA MET A 130 3.59 7.08 -4.33
C MET A 130 4.22 6.09 -3.36
N PRO A 131 3.43 5.54 -2.41
CA PRO A 131 3.85 4.39 -1.63
C PRO A 131 3.85 3.11 -2.50
N VAL A 132 4.83 2.24 -2.25
CA VAL A 132 5.00 0.95 -2.90
C VAL A 132 5.16 -0.11 -1.81
N VAL A 133 4.36 -1.18 -1.88
CA VAL A 133 4.54 -2.37 -1.06
C VAL A 133 5.44 -3.32 -1.81
N ILE A 134 6.54 -3.73 -1.18
CA ILE A 134 7.59 -4.52 -1.80
C ILE A 134 7.69 -5.86 -1.05
N PHE A 135 7.70 -6.97 -1.78
CA PHE A 135 8.08 -8.28 -1.25
C PHE A 135 9.41 -8.72 -1.85
N GLN A 136 10.32 -9.20 -1.03
CA GLN A 136 11.68 -9.56 -1.44
C GLN A 136 12.05 -10.97 -0.99
N THR A 137 12.67 -11.72 -1.90
CA THR A 137 13.19 -13.04 -1.60
C THR A 137 14.61 -12.99 -1.08
N THR A 138 14.93 -13.85 -0.11
CA THR A 138 16.28 -13.92 0.48
C THR A 138 17.21 -14.77 -0.36
N LYS A 139 18.52 -14.49 -0.26
CA LYS A 139 19.58 -15.28 -0.88
C LYS A 139 19.67 -16.72 -0.36
N ASN A 140 19.26 -16.97 0.87
CA ASN A 140 19.55 -18.26 1.50
C ASN A 140 18.49 -19.31 1.18
N GLU A 141 17.21 -18.92 1.14
CA GLU A 141 16.12 -19.91 1.07
C GLU A 141 14.91 -19.47 0.22
N GLY A 142 14.87 -18.22 -0.25
CA GLY A 142 13.71 -17.64 -0.93
C GLY A 142 13.79 -17.61 -2.45
N GLN A 143 14.90 -18.02 -3.06
CA GLN A 143 15.24 -17.76 -4.46
C GLN A 143 14.17 -18.22 -5.47
N ASP A 144 13.50 -19.34 -5.17
CA ASP A 144 12.45 -19.92 -6.01
C ASP A 144 11.06 -19.28 -5.82
N LEU A 145 10.90 -18.40 -4.82
CA LEU A 145 9.61 -17.80 -4.51
C LEU A 145 9.34 -16.55 -5.36
N GLU A 146 8.06 -16.28 -5.60
CA GLU A 146 7.58 -15.06 -6.24
C GLU A 146 6.24 -14.68 -5.63
N VAL A 147 6.09 -13.42 -5.21
CA VAL A 147 4.77 -12.88 -4.84
C VAL A 147 4.10 -12.37 -6.09
N THR A 148 3.03 -13.04 -6.51
CA THR A 148 2.35 -12.79 -7.78
C THR A 148 1.14 -11.88 -7.63
N ASN A 149 0.52 -11.88 -6.45
CA ASN A 149 -0.68 -11.11 -6.12
C ASN A 149 -0.58 -10.50 -4.72
N PHE A 150 -1.11 -9.30 -4.57
CA PHE A 150 -1.29 -8.59 -3.29
C PHE A 150 -2.62 -7.83 -3.29
N SER A 151 -3.37 -7.92 -2.19
CA SER A 151 -4.60 -7.16 -1.98
C SER A 151 -4.82 -6.81 -0.51
N LEU A 152 -5.47 -5.68 -0.24
CA LEU A 152 -5.88 -5.31 1.11
C LEU A 152 -7.24 -5.93 1.43
N THR A 153 -7.40 -6.55 2.60
CA THR A 153 -8.65 -7.22 2.98
C THR A 153 -9.80 -6.23 3.15
N ASN A 154 -9.53 -5.06 3.72
CA ASN A 154 -10.55 -4.04 4.01
C ASN A 154 -10.75 -3.03 2.86
N ASN A 155 -9.90 -3.08 1.83
CA ASN A 155 -9.94 -2.21 0.65
C ASN A 155 -9.70 -3.02 -0.64
N PRO A 156 -10.53 -4.04 -0.92
CA PRO A 156 -10.32 -4.91 -2.07
C PRO A 156 -10.50 -4.21 -3.42
N GLU A 157 -11.13 -3.03 -3.43
CA GLU A 157 -11.29 -2.18 -4.62
C GLU A 157 -9.97 -1.55 -5.10
N LEU A 158 -8.95 -1.51 -4.25
CA LEU A 158 -7.63 -0.99 -4.60
C LEU A 158 -6.81 -2.07 -5.30
N ASP A 159 -6.76 -2.03 -6.63
CA ASP A 159 -6.01 -3.00 -7.44
C ASP A 159 -4.51 -2.68 -7.50
N PHE A 160 -3.76 -3.22 -6.55
CA PHE A 160 -2.30 -3.17 -6.51
C PHE A 160 -1.61 -4.03 -7.58
N ASN A 161 -2.35 -4.87 -8.32
CA ASN A 161 -1.79 -5.82 -9.29
C ASN A 161 -1.69 -5.25 -10.70
N TYR A 162 -2.47 -4.20 -11.02
CA TYR A 162 -2.46 -3.51 -12.32
C TYR A 162 -1.07 -2.95 -12.68
N ARG A 163 -0.36 -2.33 -11.71
CA ARG A 163 1.07 -1.95 -11.77
C ARG A 163 1.51 -1.27 -13.07
N ARG A 164 0.72 -0.29 -13.50
CA ARG A 164 0.88 0.38 -14.79
C ARG A 164 0.79 1.88 -14.62
N TYR A 165 1.72 2.59 -15.25
CA TYR A 165 1.62 4.03 -15.37
C TYR A 165 0.66 4.34 -16.52
N PRO A 166 -0.34 5.22 -16.33
CA PRO A 166 -1.11 5.70 -17.47
C PRO A 166 -0.18 6.49 -18.38
N VAL A 167 0.18 5.93 -19.53
CA VAL A 167 0.96 6.61 -20.57
C VAL A 167 -0.01 6.91 -21.71
N TYR A 168 -0.66 8.08 -21.66
CA TYR A 168 -1.66 8.57 -22.62
C TYR A 168 -2.89 7.64 -22.87
N LYS A 169 -4.06 8.23 -23.16
CA LYS A 169 -5.37 7.53 -23.23
C LYS A 169 -5.51 6.38 -24.27
N TRP A 170 -4.58 6.22 -25.20
CA TRP A 170 -4.75 5.50 -26.47
C TRP A 170 -3.66 4.45 -26.72
N TRP A 171 -2.82 4.21 -25.70
CA TRP A 171 -1.58 3.46 -25.81
C TRP A 171 -1.48 2.45 -24.67
N SER A 172 -0.85 1.29 -24.91
CA SER A 172 -0.61 0.26 -23.91
C SER A 172 0.32 0.74 -22.79
N ALA A 173 -0.26 0.99 -21.61
CA ALA A 173 0.47 1.35 -20.40
C ALA A 173 1.77 0.53 -20.23
N PHE A 174 2.89 1.22 -19.95
CA PHE A 174 4.17 0.57 -19.66
C PHE A 174 3.98 -0.35 -18.45
N ALA A 175 4.07 -1.66 -18.67
CA ALA A 175 4.00 -2.65 -17.61
C ALA A 175 5.39 -2.74 -16.96
N ALA A 176 5.49 -2.30 -15.71
CA ALA A 176 6.71 -2.53 -14.95
C ALA A 176 6.96 -4.04 -14.83
N PRO A 177 8.22 -4.49 -14.77
CA PRO A 177 8.51 -5.90 -14.54
C PRO A 177 7.86 -6.36 -13.24
N ARG A 178 7.25 -7.55 -13.25
CA ARG A 178 6.61 -8.12 -12.05
C ARG A 178 7.65 -8.55 -11.00
N THR A 179 8.84 -8.91 -11.47
CA THR A 179 9.97 -9.39 -10.67
C THR A 179 11.24 -8.70 -11.17
N GLU A 180 12.03 -8.19 -10.25
CA GLU A 180 13.31 -7.50 -10.54
C GLU A 180 14.37 -7.89 -9.51
N ALA A 181 15.64 -7.68 -9.83
CA ALA A 181 16.72 -7.87 -8.85
C ALA A 181 16.57 -6.89 -7.68
N SER A 182 16.74 -7.41 -6.46
CA SER A 182 16.75 -6.60 -5.24
C SER A 182 17.99 -5.72 -5.17
N GLN A 183 17.80 -4.46 -4.73
CA GLN A 183 18.89 -3.52 -4.46
C GLN A 183 19.37 -3.56 -3.00
N GLU A 184 18.76 -4.41 -2.15
CA GLU A 184 19.13 -4.58 -0.75
C GLU A 184 20.04 -5.81 -0.56
N PRO A 185 21.20 -5.66 0.12
CA PRO A 185 22.08 -6.79 0.44
C PRO A 185 21.35 -7.91 1.19
N GLY A 186 21.66 -9.16 0.87
CA GLY A 186 21.01 -10.35 1.45
C GLY A 186 19.75 -10.82 0.71
N PHE A 187 19.25 -10.05 -0.24
CA PHE A 187 18.08 -10.40 -1.06
C PHE A 187 18.44 -10.67 -2.53
N VAL A 188 17.53 -11.33 -3.25
CA VAL A 188 17.71 -11.72 -4.66
C VAL A 188 16.70 -11.01 -5.54
N ASN A 189 15.41 -11.31 -5.37
CA ASN A 189 14.35 -10.77 -6.21
C ASN A 189 13.42 -9.86 -5.42
N THR A 190 12.71 -9.02 -6.14
CA THR A 190 11.75 -8.04 -5.63
C THR A 190 10.47 -8.07 -6.46
N ASN A 191 9.33 -8.12 -5.79
CA ASN A 191 7.99 -7.95 -6.34
C ASN A 191 7.38 -6.66 -5.79
N ALA A 192 7.19 -5.66 -6.64
CA ALA A 192 6.64 -4.36 -6.24
C ALA A 192 5.15 -4.25 -6.59
N PHE A 193 4.38 -3.67 -5.68
CA PHE A 193 2.93 -3.48 -5.76
C PHE A 193 2.57 -2.04 -5.43
N TRP A 194 1.85 -1.37 -6.33
CA TRP A 194 1.56 0.07 -6.24
C TRP A 194 0.37 0.45 -7.12
N ILE A 195 -0.19 1.64 -6.87
CA ILE A 195 -1.29 2.22 -7.62
C ILE A 195 -0.93 3.66 -8.02
N ALA A 196 -0.72 3.90 -9.32
CA ALA A 196 -0.34 5.24 -9.80
C ALA A 196 -1.49 6.23 -9.66
N GLY A 197 -1.15 7.46 -9.23
CA GLY A 197 -2.05 8.61 -9.25
C GLY A 197 -3.24 8.51 -8.29
N GLN A 198 -3.24 7.56 -7.34
CA GLN A 198 -4.34 7.36 -6.38
C GLN A 198 -3.92 7.54 -4.92
N ASN A 199 -2.89 8.35 -4.65
CA ASN A 199 -2.39 8.57 -3.27
C ASN A 199 -3.48 8.95 -2.28
N ALA A 200 -4.45 9.79 -2.69
CA ALA A 200 -5.58 10.20 -1.86
C ALA A 200 -6.47 9.03 -1.38
N LYS A 201 -6.42 7.87 -2.04
CA LYS A 201 -7.09 6.63 -1.62
C LYS A 201 -6.11 5.63 -1.00
N THR A 202 -4.96 5.44 -1.65
CA THR A 202 -3.98 4.41 -1.30
C THR A 202 -3.28 4.71 0.02
N ILE A 203 -2.88 5.96 0.29
CA ILE A 203 -2.21 6.30 1.56
C ILE A 203 -3.16 6.09 2.74
N PRO A 204 -4.41 6.61 2.75
CA PRO A 204 -5.34 6.34 3.84
C PRO A 204 -5.58 4.85 4.09
N ALA A 205 -5.77 4.05 3.03
CA ALA A 205 -5.94 2.60 3.16
C ALA A 205 -4.71 1.90 3.77
N LEU A 206 -3.50 2.30 3.35
CA LEU A 206 -2.26 1.73 3.88
C LEU A 206 -1.86 2.27 5.26
N THR A 207 -2.53 3.30 5.78
CA THR A 207 -2.21 3.95 7.07
C THR A 207 -3.43 4.05 7.98
N GLN A 208 -4.42 3.20 7.78
CA GLN A 208 -5.69 3.24 8.51
C GLN A 208 -5.54 2.91 10.00
N ASP A 209 -4.59 2.03 10.34
CA ASP A 209 -4.35 1.51 11.69
C ASP A 209 -2.91 1.01 11.84
N GLU A 210 -2.47 0.69 13.06
CA GLU A 210 -1.12 0.18 13.35
C GLU A 210 -0.78 -1.07 12.53
N TYR A 211 -1.78 -1.95 12.36
CA TYR A 211 -1.69 -3.13 11.52
C TYR A 211 -2.86 -3.16 10.53
N ILE A 212 -2.57 -3.44 9.26
CA ILE A 212 -3.59 -3.70 8.24
C ILE A 212 -3.52 -5.15 7.76
N GLN A 213 -4.68 -5.73 7.51
CA GLN A 213 -4.81 -7.08 6.96
C GLN A 213 -4.70 -7.05 5.43
N ALA A 214 -3.94 -7.99 4.90
CA ALA A 214 -3.76 -8.17 3.47
C ALA A 214 -3.68 -9.65 3.10
N LYS A 215 -3.80 -9.92 1.80
CA LYS A 215 -3.58 -11.25 1.22
C LYS A 215 -2.44 -11.18 0.23
N ILE A 216 -1.62 -12.24 0.20
CA ILE A 216 -0.60 -12.45 -0.82
C ILE A 216 -0.74 -13.84 -1.43
N GLN A 217 -0.47 -13.94 -2.73
CA GLN A 217 -0.25 -15.22 -3.39
C GLN A 217 1.24 -15.41 -3.64
N VAL A 218 1.79 -16.49 -3.10
CA VAL A 218 3.19 -16.85 -3.24
C VAL A 218 3.30 -18.09 -4.09
N LYS A 219 3.94 -17.94 -5.26
CA LYS A 219 4.27 -19.02 -6.17
C LYS A 219 5.66 -19.54 -5.84
N ASN A 220 5.81 -20.85 -5.75
CA ASN A 220 7.10 -21.52 -5.76
C ASN A 220 7.41 -21.98 -7.19
N ASN A 221 8.44 -21.39 -7.79
CA ASN A 221 8.81 -21.65 -9.19
C ASN A 221 9.48 -23.03 -9.38
N LYS A 222 9.96 -23.67 -8.32
CA LYS A 222 10.58 -24.99 -8.36
C LYS A 222 9.53 -26.10 -8.53
N ASP A 223 8.50 -26.10 -7.69
CA ASP A 223 7.44 -27.12 -7.67
C ASP A 223 6.12 -26.66 -8.34
N LYS A 224 6.06 -25.42 -8.81
CA LYS A 224 4.90 -24.77 -9.45
C LYS A 224 3.67 -24.65 -8.54
N THR A 225 3.81 -24.81 -7.23
CA THR A 225 2.72 -24.60 -6.28
C THR A 225 2.47 -23.11 -6.05
N THR A 226 1.21 -22.75 -5.79
CA THR A 226 0.81 -21.40 -5.38
C THR A 226 0.00 -21.49 -4.10
N ASN A 227 0.42 -20.75 -3.08
CA ASN A 227 -0.25 -20.70 -1.78
C ASN A 227 -0.71 -19.26 -1.50
N GLU A 228 -1.90 -19.12 -0.94
CA GLU A 228 -2.41 -17.84 -0.42
C GLU A 228 -2.10 -17.73 1.07
N TYR A 229 -1.72 -16.54 1.51
CA TYR A 229 -1.48 -16.22 2.92
C TYR A 229 -2.22 -14.95 3.31
N GLU A 230 -2.85 -14.98 4.48
CA GLU A 230 -3.37 -13.79 5.15
C GLU A 230 -2.27 -13.23 6.06
N ILE A 231 -1.95 -11.96 5.86
CA ILE A 231 -0.80 -11.31 6.49
C ILE A 231 -1.21 -10.02 7.19
N LEU A 232 -0.42 -9.64 8.20
CA LEU A 232 -0.47 -8.32 8.81
C LEU A 232 0.71 -7.48 8.31
N LEU A 233 0.42 -6.27 7.88
CA LEU A 233 1.42 -5.25 7.56
C LEU A 233 1.46 -4.21 8.69
N ASP A 234 2.61 -4.07 9.34
CA ASP A 234 2.88 -3.01 10.33
C ASP A 234 3.04 -1.66 9.62
N THR A 235 2.00 -0.82 9.70
CA THR A 235 1.97 0.45 8.95
C THR A 235 2.82 1.55 9.61
N THR A 236 3.32 1.33 10.83
CA THR A 236 4.14 2.33 11.52
C THR A 236 5.42 2.65 10.74
N TYR A 237 5.95 1.66 10.00
CA TYR A 237 7.10 1.84 9.11
C TYR A 237 6.76 2.72 7.91
N LEU A 238 5.58 2.54 7.30
CA LEU A 238 5.13 3.39 6.19
C LEU A 238 4.86 4.83 6.66
N VAL A 239 4.18 5.00 7.80
CA VAL A 239 3.89 6.32 8.37
C VAL A 239 5.20 7.08 8.60
N ARG A 240 6.18 6.46 9.27
CA ARG A 240 7.51 7.05 9.48
C ARG A 240 8.22 7.35 8.16
N LEU A 241 8.17 6.43 7.20
CA LEU A 241 8.81 6.62 5.90
C LEU A 241 8.22 7.81 5.13
N ILE A 242 6.90 8.01 5.18
CA ILE A 242 6.23 9.18 4.59
C ILE A 242 6.66 10.47 5.29
N GLN A 243 6.70 10.48 6.63
CA GLN A 243 7.15 11.64 7.40
C GLN A 243 8.60 12.01 7.08
N ASP A 244 9.50 11.04 7.14
CA ASP A 244 10.93 11.24 6.85
C ASP A 244 11.12 11.78 5.43
N THR A 245 10.35 11.27 4.47
CA THR A 245 10.42 11.72 3.08
C THR A 245 9.94 13.16 2.92
N ILE A 246 8.81 13.53 3.53
CA ILE A 246 8.28 14.91 3.47
C ILE A 246 9.24 15.88 4.19
N ASN A 247 9.77 15.48 5.35
CA ASN A 247 10.72 16.28 6.11
C ASN A 247 12.03 16.48 5.35
N GLN A 248 12.52 15.45 4.67
CA GLN A 248 13.74 15.52 3.87
C GLN A 248 13.54 16.29 2.55
N TYR A 249 12.32 16.30 2.01
CA TYR A 249 11.98 16.89 0.71
C TYR A 249 10.66 17.69 0.79
N PRO A 250 10.65 18.86 1.45
CA PRO A 250 9.44 19.63 1.69
C PRO A 250 8.74 20.11 0.40
N GLU A 251 9.44 20.17 -0.74
CA GLU A 251 8.88 20.53 -2.04
C GLU A 251 7.80 19.55 -2.52
N ILE A 252 7.82 18.31 -2.03
CA ILE A 252 6.80 17.30 -2.32
C ILE A 252 5.40 17.81 -1.95
N SER A 253 5.25 18.49 -0.82
CA SER A 253 3.92 18.98 -0.37
C SER A 253 3.29 19.98 -1.35
N LYS A 254 4.10 20.66 -2.17
CA LYS A 254 3.63 21.55 -3.23
C LYS A 254 3.36 20.81 -4.54
N ILE A 255 4.22 19.86 -4.89
CA ILE A 255 4.21 19.18 -6.20
C ILE A 255 3.23 18.00 -6.23
N ALA A 256 3.07 17.31 -5.12
CA ALA A 256 2.20 16.15 -4.95
C ALA A 256 1.35 16.33 -3.69
N PRO A 257 0.35 17.24 -3.70
CA PRO A 257 -0.44 17.58 -2.51
C PRO A 257 -1.26 16.42 -1.92
N ASP A 258 -1.47 15.36 -2.71
CA ASP A 258 -2.12 14.11 -2.27
C ASP A 258 -1.14 13.12 -1.62
N PHE A 259 0.16 13.37 -1.69
CA PHE A 259 1.17 12.60 -0.97
C PHE A 259 1.34 13.18 0.45
N LYS A 260 0.43 12.79 1.35
CA LYS A 260 0.40 13.24 2.74
C LYS A 260 -0.26 12.21 3.65
N LEU A 261 0.00 12.32 4.95
CA LEU A 261 -0.72 11.60 6.00
C LEU A 261 -2.05 12.28 6.34
#